data_AF-A0A840PVT8-F1
#
_entry.id   AF-A0A840PVT8-F1
#
_cell.length_a   1.000
_cell.length_b   1.000
_cell.length_c   1.000
_cell.angle_alpha   90.00
_cell.angle_beta   90.00
_cell.angle_gamma   90.00
#
_symmetry.space_group_name_H-M   'P 1'
#
loop_
_entity.id
_entity.type
_entity.pdbx_description
1 polymer ?
#
loop_
_entity_poly.entity_id
_entity_poly.type
_entity_poly.pdbx_seq_one_letter_code
_entity_poly.pdbx_strand_id
1 'polypeptide(L)'
;MYKIIYMKADFEPWWQFEGWESHIVSEEVFDTKEQFEVAIKETLNVFRKKFDHEESREGKYFAFWSEDEKTYCEACDDELQIFHGIIVQQLEYNQ
;
A
#
# COMPACT_ATOMS: atom_id res chain seq x y z
N MET A 1 -7.59 11.88 -12.86
CA MET A 1 -7.45 10.41 -12.86
C MET A 1 -7.15 9.97 -11.44
N TYR A 2 -7.37 8.71 -11.11
CA TYR A 2 -7.12 8.16 -9.79
C TYR A 2 -6.16 6.98 -9.93
N LYS A 3 -5.33 6.76 -8.91
CA LYS A 3 -4.36 5.67 -8.92
C LYS A 3 -4.42 4.91 -7.61
N ILE A 4 -4.44 3.58 -7.71
CA ILE A 4 -4.21 2.66 -6.60
C ILE A 4 -2.84 2.05 -6.82
N ILE A 5 -1.96 2.18 -5.83
CA ILE A 5 -0.63 1.57 -5.81
C ILE A 5 -0.64 0.50 -4.74
N TYR A 6 -0.18 -0.69 -5.08
CA TYR A 6 0.17 -1.73 -4.12
C TYR A 6 1.69 -1.83 -4.04
N MET A 7 2.23 -1.69 -2.84
CA MET A 7 3.65 -1.88 -2.53
C MET A 7 3.85 -2.93 -1.43
N LYS A 8 5.04 -3.54 -1.42
CA LYS A 8 5.44 -4.49 -0.37
C LYS A 8 6.82 -4.10 0.15
N ALA A 9 6.90 -3.72 1.42
CA ALA A 9 8.11 -3.22 2.04
C ALA A 9 8.19 -3.62 3.52
N ASP A 10 9.35 -3.43 4.13
CA ASP A 10 9.62 -3.56 5.57
C ASP A 10 9.27 -2.29 6.37
N PHE A 11 8.51 -1.37 5.76
CA PHE A 11 7.99 -0.15 6.36
C PHE A 11 6.59 0.17 5.84
N GLU A 12 5.84 0.95 6.62
CA GLU A 12 4.46 1.31 6.30
C GLU A 12 4.37 2.30 5.12
N PRO A 13 3.28 2.25 4.32
CA PRO A 13 3.17 2.97 3.05
C PRO A 13 3.09 4.49 3.18
N TRP A 14 2.88 5.05 4.38
CA TRP A 14 2.89 6.50 4.58
C TRP A 14 4.30 7.08 4.69
N TRP A 15 5.33 6.26 4.94
CA TRP A 15 6.69 6.76 5.09
C TRP A 15 7.29 7.28 3.79
N GLN A 16 7.03 6.57 2.67
CA GLN A 16 7.49 6.96 1.33
C GLN A 16 8.94 7.49 1.33
N PHE A 17 9.85 6.75 1.96
CA PHE A 17 11.27 7.09 1.98
C PHE A 17 11.84 7.18 0.56
N GLU A 18 13.00 7.81 0.42
CA GLU A 18 13.67 7.89 -0.90
C GLU A 18 13.82 6.49 -1.52
N GLY A 19 13.32 6.32 -2.75
CA GLY A 19 13.36 5.06 -3.48
C GLY A 19 12.25 4.07 -3.13
N TRP A 20 11.24 4.45 -2.34
CA TRP A 20 10.10 3.59 -2.01
C TRP A 20 9.38 3.05 -3.25
N GLU A 21 9.43 3.76 -4.38
CA GLU A 21 8.82 3.35 -5.63
C GLU A 21 9.38 2.01 -6.14
N SER A 22 10.59 1.63 -5.74
CA SER A 22 11.19 0.32 -6.06
C SER A 22 10.46 -0.86 -5.40
N HIS A 23 9.65 -0.59 -4.37
CA HIS A 23 8.83 -1.58 -3.67
C HIS A 23 7.42 -1.72 -4.25
N ILE A 24 7.10 -0.97 -5.32
CA ILE A 24 5.81 -1.06 -6.00
C ILE A 24 5.68 -2.43 -6.67
N VAL A 25 4.61 -3.13 -6.32
CA VAL A 25 4.25 -4.43 -6.90
C VAL A 25 3.29 -4.25 -8.06
N SER A 26 2.32 -3.35 -7.94
CA SER A 26 1.38 -3.05 -9.02
C SER A 26 0.79 -1.65 -8.91
N GLU A 27 0.32 -1.14 -10.04
CA GLU A 27 -0.35 0.14 -10.15
C GLU A 27 -1.58 0.00 -11.05
N GLU A 28 -2.70 0.58 -10.61
CA GLU A 28 -3.94 0.62 -11.37
C GLU A 28 -4.39 2.07 -11.48
N VAL A 29 -4.75 2.49 -12.68
CA VAL A 29 -5.15 3.86 -12.99
C VAL A 29 -6.58 3.88 -13.51
N PHE A 30 -7.37 4.80 -12.98
CA PHE A 30 -8.79 4.93 -13.26
C PHE A 30 -9.09 6.34 -13.78
N ASP A 31 -9.92 6.41 -14.82
CA ASP A 31 -10.26 7.68 -15.44
C ASP A 31 -11.31 8.44 -14.61
N THR A 32 -12.27 7.71 -14.03
CA THR A 32 -13.36 8.28 -13.25
C THR A 32 -13.27 7.92 -11.78
N LYS A 33 -13.91 8.75 -10.95
CA LYS A 33 -13.99 8.56 -9.51
C LYS A 33 -14.80 7.31 -9.16
N GLU A 34 -15.87 7.05 -9.89
CA GLU A 34 -16.77 5.91 -9.66
C GLU A 34 -16.04 4.57 -9.89
N GLN A 35 -15.23 4.46 -10.95
CA GLN A 35 -14.41 3.28 -11.21
C GLN A 35 -13.42 3.03 -10.07
N PHE A 36 -12.75 4.11 -9.64
CA PHE A 36 -11.82 4.08 -8.53
C PHE A 36 -12.47 3.67 -7.20
N GLU A 37 -13.64 4.22 -6.87
CA GLU A 37 -14.35 3.92 -5.62
C GLU A 37 -14.77 2.45 -5.52
N VAL A 38 -15.19 1.86 -6.65
CA VAL A 38 -15.47 0.42 -6.72
C VAL A 38 -14.18 -0.38 -6.50
N ALA A 39 -13.12 -0.05 -7.25
CA ALA A 39 -11.86 -0.78 -7.19
C ALA A 39 -11.20 -0.73 -5.80
N ILE A 40 -11.11 0.45 -5.17
CA ILE A 40 -10.48 0.57 -3.84
C ILE A 40 -11.25 -0.23 -2.79
N LYS A 41 -12.59 -0.25 -2.86
CA LYS A 41 -13.41 -1.02 -1.92
C LYS A 41 -13.16 -2.51 -2.08
N GLU A 42 -13.06 -3.00 -3.31
CA GLU A 42 -12.74 -4.40 -3.60
C GLU A 42 -11.34 -4.78 -3.14
N THR A 43 -10.33 -3.97 -3.47
CA THR A 43 -8.93 -4.17 -3.05
C THR A 43 -8.80 -4.24 -1.54
N LEU A 44 -9.38 -3.28 -0.80
CA LEU A 44 -9.32 -3.29 0.67
C LEU A 44 -10.02 -4.52 1.25
N ASN A 45 -11.15 -4.95 0.69
CA ASN A 45 -11.83 -6.17 1.15
C ASN A 45 -11.03 -7.44 0.89
N VAL A 46 -10.27 -7.51 -0.20
CA VAL A 46 -9.37 -8.63 -0.49
C VAL A 46 -8.25 -8.68 0.54
N PHE A 47 -7.61 -7.53 0.83
CA PHE A 47 -6.48 -7.47 1.76
C PHE A 47 -6.92 -7.76 3.20
N ARG A 48 -8.08 -7.23 3.64
CA ARG A 48 -8.69 -7.54 4.94
C ARG A 48 -8.98 -9.02 5.19
N LYS A 49 -9.19 -9.80 4.13
CA LYS A 49 -9.40 -11.25 4.23
C LYS A 49 -8.10 -12.03 4.26
N LYS A 50 -7.00 -11.41 3.79
CA LYS A 50 -5.70 -12.05 3.63
C LYS A 50 -4.77 -11.79 4.81
N PHE A 51 -4.90 -10.63 5.46
CA PHE A 51 -4.00 -10.19 6.52
C PHE A 51 -4.77 -9.98 7.83
N ASP A 52 -4.10 -10.23 8.94
CA ASP A 52 -4.71 -10.22 10.28
C ASP A 52 -4.84 -8.81 10.85
N HIS A 53 -4.00 -7.90 10.40
CA HIS A 53 -3.92 -6.54 10.91
C HIS A 53 -4.05 -5.50 9.80
N GLU A 54 -4.66 -4.36 10.16
CA GLU A 54 -4.68 -3.17 9.31
C GLU A 54 -4.45 -1.90 10.12
N GLU A 55 -3.79 -0.92 9.50
CA GLU A 55 -3.79 0.47 9.93
C GLU A 55 -4.02 1.36 8.71
N SER A 56 -4.74 2.46 8.89
CA SER A 56 -4.95 3.43 7.80
C SER A 56 -4.70 4.85 8.27
N ARG A 57 -4.16 5.68 7.36
CA ARG A 57 -3.86 7.08 7.62
C ARG A 57 -4.35 7.98 6.49
N GLU A 58 -4.91 9.12 6.87
CA GLU A 58 -5.33 10.21 5.97
C GLU A 58 -6.35 9.79 4.89
N GLY A 59 -7.00 8.63 5.04
CA GLY A 59 -7.92 8.08 4.04
C GLY A 59 -7.28 7.69 2.70
N LYS A 60 -5.94 7.68 2.61
CA LYS A 60 -5.19 7.37 1.38
C LYS A 60 -4.11 6.32 1.55
N TYR A 61 -3.66 6.05 2.77
CA TYR A 61 -2.66 5.02 3.06
C TYR A 61 -3.28 3.91 3.88
N PHE A 62 -3.07 2.66 3.48
CA PHE A 62 -3.53 1.48 4.20
C PHE A 62 -2.39 0.49 4.28
N ALA A 63 -1.98 0.14 5.49
CA ALA A 63 -1.00 -0.90 5.77
C ALA A 63 -1.73 -2.17 6.20
N PHE A 64 -1.34 -3.30 5.63
CA PHE A 64 -1.82 -4.63 6.03
C PHE A 64 -0.61 -5.51 6.38
N TRP A 65 -0.74 -6.36 7.39
CA TRP A 65 0.31 -7.32 7.74
C TRP A 65 -0.23 -8.49 8.55
N SER A 66 0.56 -9.56 8.59
CA SER A 66 0.36 -10.72 9.47
C SER A 66 1.63 -10.96 10.28
N GLU A 67 1.48 -11.49 11.50
CA GLU A 67 2.60 -11.70 12.43
C GLU A 67 3.64 -12.72 11.92
N ASP A 68 3.23 -13.60 11.00
CA ASP A 68 4.06 -14.65 10.41
C ASP A 68 4.82 -14.21 9.15
N GLU A 69 4.56 -13.01 8.63
CA GLU A 69 5.24 -12.47 7.46
C GLU A 69 6.29 -11.41 7.84
N LYS A 70 7.53 -11.85 8.03
CA LYS A 70 8.67 -10.98 8.40
C LYS A 70 9.88 -11.24 7.50
N THR A 71 10.83 -10.31 7.49
CA THR A 71 12.13 -10.46 6.84
C THR A 71 13.26 -10.17 7.82
N TYR A 72 14.35 -10.93 7.75
CA TYR A 72 15.54 -10.60 8.53
C TYR A 72 16.33 -9.50 7.83
N CYS A 73 16.67 -8.44 8.57
CA CYS A 73 17.53 -7.37 8.10
C CYS A 73 18.92 -7.51 8.71
N GLU A 74 19.90 -7.91 7.89
CA GLU A 74 21.29 -8.09 8.33
C GLU A 74 21.93 -6.80 8.88
N ALA A 75 21.54 -5.64 8.35
CA ALA A 75 22.09 -4.36 8.78
C ALA A 75 21.62 -3.95 10.18
N CYS A 76 20.40 -4.37 10.55
CA CYS A 76 19.80 -4.08 11.86
C CYS A 76 19.96 -5.23 12.86
N ASP A 77 20.32 -6.43 12.38
CA ASP A 77 20.31 -7.69 13.15
C ASP A 77 18.95 -7.97 13.82
N ASP A 78 17.87 -7.78 13.06
CA ASP A 78 16.49 -7.90 13.57
C ASP A 78 15.50 -8.43 12.52
N GLU A 79 14.38 -8.97 12.97
CA GLU A 79 13.24 -9.35 12.13
C GLU A 79 12.31 -8.15 11.91
N LEU A 80 12.29 -7.63 10.69
CA LEU A 80 11.41 -6.55 10.29
C LEU A 80 10.07 -7.07 9.81
N GLN A 81 9.00 -6.39 10.24
CA GLN A 81 7.64 -6.66 9.77
C GLN A 81 7.52 -6.31 8.29
N ILE A 82 6.95 -7.21 7.50
CA ILE A 82 6.58 -6.91 6.12
C ILE A 82 5.17 -6.32 6.09
N PHE A 83 5.03 -5.20 5.40
CA PHE A 83 3.78 -4.50 5.15
C PHE A 83 3.36 -4.62 3.70
N HIS A 84 2.07 -4.87 3.54
CA HIS A 84 1.32 -4.81 2.30
C HIS A 84 0.60 -3.47 2.23
N GLY A 85 1.20 -2.51 1.53
CA GLY A 85 0.74 -1.13 1.49
C GLY A 85 -0.15 -0.84 0.29
N ILE A 86 -1.35 -0.29 0.52
CA ILE A 86 -2.19 0.32 -0.51
C ILE A 86 -2.13 1.84 -0.39
N ILE A 87 -1.80 2.51 -1.49
CA ILE A 87 -1.74 3.98 -1.59
C ILE A 87 -2.75 4.45 -2.64
N VAL A 88 -3.56 5.44 -2.26
CA VAL A 88 -4.49 6.13 -3.15
C VAL A 88 -3.91 7.49 -3.53
N GLN A 89 -3.88 7.79 -4.83
CA GLN A 89 -3.48 9.09 -5.33
C GLN A 89 -4.56 9.67 -6.26
N GLN A 90 -4.86 10.95 -6.08
CA GLN A 90 -5.58 11.75 -7.07
C GLN A 90 -4.53 12.36 -8.01
N LEU A 91 -4.61 12.02 -9.29
CA LEU A 91 -3.74 12.57 -10.32
C LEU A 91 -4.40 13.85 -10.87
N GLU A 92 -3.81 14.99 -10.52
CA GLU A 92 -4.13 16.28 -11.12
C GLU A 92 -3.28 16.47 -12.38
N TYR A 93 -3.92 16.82 -13.49
CA TYR A 93 -3.19 17.31 -14.66
C TYR A 93 -2.79 18.75 -14.38
N ASN A 94 -1.50 18.99 -14.15
CA ASN A 94 -0.94 20.34 -14.27
C ASN A 94 -1.06 20.75 -15.74
N GLN A 95 -1.94 21.73 -16.03
CA GLN A 95 -1.99 22.42 -17.32
C GLN A 95 -0.78 23.34 -17.50
#